data_AF-A0AAX6IH56-F1
#
_entry.id   AF-A0AAX6IH56-F1
#
_cell.length_a   1.000
_cell.length_b   1.000
_cell.length_c   1.000
_cell.angle_alpha   90.00
_cell.angle_beta   90.00
_cell.angle_gamma   90.00
#
_symmetry.space_group_name_H-M   'P 1'
#
loop_
_entity.id
_entity.type
_entity.pdbx_description
1 polymer ?
#
loop_
_entity_poly.entity_id
_entity_poly.type
_entity_poly.pdbx_seq_one_letter_code
_entity_poly.pdbx_strand_id
1 'polypeptide(L)'
;MESMACKWRNWKSQLRSIYYSHASDDWILERDDRIVEEQWRALINYWNSDEGKKRSMTNKANRAKVKRSHTSGSRSFAQICEIERKKMPDGEEPSRAKIFIVTHTRKDGQAVDETSATVISQLNELMSQQPENELDPSARDDIYSRIIGPEKKDQARTYGACIKDSDLSGRPGLEEELKEYWRQNNQLMRIRKMRDKMVAMEQEQHLMKENQRRMELKYASLQSQVDMMVGAMVRNNPNVHLTDIVGASQAGLRSFSSPHVDLLPAPEQGGFAPPLSSNNHRNKKRQRHEA
;
A
#
# COMPACT_ATOMS: atom_id res chain seq x y z
N MET A 1 4.15 11.49 23.86
CA MET A 1 4.59 11.70 25.26
C MET A 1 4.21 10.46 26.06
N GLU A 2 5.16 9.87 26.80
CA GLU A 2 4.83 8.76 27.71
C GLU A 2 4.00 9.26 28.89
N SER A 3 2.99 8.48 29.30
CA SER A 3 2.20 8.80 30.48
C SER A 3 3.03 8.72 31.76
N MET A 4 2.63 9.47 32.80
CA MET A 4 3.32 9.45 34.09
C MET A 4 3.39 8.04 34.69
N ALA A 5 2.33 7.24 34.51
CA ALA A 5 2.30 5.84 34.93
C ALA A 5 3.33 4.96 34.21
N CYS A 6 3.62 5.24 32.93
CA CYS A 6 4.65 4.53 32.17
C CYS A 6 6.05 4.84 32.71
N LYS A 7 6.34 6.13 32.92
CA LYS A 7 7.61 6.58 33.52
C LYS A 7 7.83 5.95 34.89
N TRP A 8 6.80 5.94 35.74
CA TRP A 8 6.85 5.30 37.05
C TRP A 8 7.15 3.79 36.97
N ARG A 9 6.51 3.07 36.05
CA ARG A 9 6.74 1.64 35.84
C ARG A 9 8.17 1.37 35.36
N ASN A 10 8.66 2.15 34.40
CA ASN A 10 10.01 2.03 33.87
C ASN A 10 11.07 2.32 34.94
N TRP A 11 10.86 3.37 35.74
CA TRP A 11 11.75 3.70 36.84
C TRP A 11 11.84 2.59 37.89
N LYS A 12 10.70 2.03 38.33
CA LYS A 12 10.71 0.85 39.22
C LYS A 12 11.43 -0.35 38.62
N SER A 13 11.34 -0.56 37.31
CA SER A 13 12.07 -1.62 36.62
C SER A 13 13.58 -1.36 36.61
N GLN A 14 14.00 -0.11 36.42
CA GLN A 14 15.42 0.29 36.48
C GLN A 14 15.97 0.11 37.89
N LEU A 15 15.26 0.59 38.92
CA LEU A 15 15.61 0.38 40.31
C LEU A 15 15.79 -1.10 40.62
N ARG A 16 14.86 -1.95 40.17
CA ARG A 16 15.00 -3.41 40.32
C ARG A 16 16.26 -3.92 39.62
N SER A 17 16.58 -3.45 38.42
CA SER A 17 17.77 -3.90 37.68
C SER A 17 19.08 -3.50 38.36
N ILE A 18 19.11 -2.36 39.06
CA ILE A 18 20.31 -1.83 39.71
C ILE A 18 20.50 -2.49 41.08
N TYR A 19 19.45 -2.49 41.90
CA TYR A 19 19.54 -2.87 43.30
C TYR A 19 19.13 -4.32 43.56
N TYR A 20 18.20 -4.91 42.79
CA TYR A 20 17.74 -6.27 43.06
C TYR A 20 18.71 -7.32 42.46
N SER A 21 19.84 -7.53 43.14
CA SER A 21 20.77 -8.61 42.87
C SER A 21 20.37 -9.86 43.66
N HIS A 22 20.42 -11.03 43.02
CA HIS A 22 20.14 -12.31 43.67
C HIS A 22 21.30 -12.85 44.52
N ALA A 23 22.41 -12.10 44.61
CA ALA A 23 23.68 -12.59 45.17
C ALA A 23 23.96 -12.14 46.62
N SER A 24 23.32 -11.07 47.10
CA SER A 24 23.47 -10.56 48.47
C SER A 24 22.16 -9.90 48.92
N ASP A 25 21.93 -9.75 50.23
CA ASP A 25 20.81 -8.98 50.82
C ASP A 25 21.18 -7.50 51.07
N ASP A 26 22.40 -7.08 50.71
CA ASP A 26 22.93 -5.72 50.96
C ASP A 26 22.11 -4.61 50.27
N TRP A 27 21.36 -4.94 49.22
CA TRP A 27 20.47 -4.03 48.50
C TRP A 27 19.31 -3.49 49.31
N ILE A 28 19.02 -4.07 50.48
CA ILE A 28 18.04 -3.54 51.42
C ILE A 28 18.52 -2.19 51.97
N LEU A 29 19.84 -2.01 52.08
CA LEU A 29 20.48 -0.81 52.63
C LEU A 29 20.81 0.25 51.57
N GLU A 30 20.99 -0.16 50.31
CA GLU A 30 21.27 0.73 49.19
C GLU A 30 19.99 1.31 48.60
N ARG A 31 19.55 2.46 49.14
CA ARG A 31 18.36 3.20 48.69
C ARG A 31 18.77 4.44 47.89
N ASP A 32 18.12 4.67 46.76
CA ASP A 32 18.20 5.95 46.05
C ASP A 32 17.59 7.09 46.90
N ASP A 33 18.34 8.20 47.06
CA ASP A 33 17.92 9.35 47.89
C ASP A 33 16.59 9.99 47.48
N ARG A 34 16.16 9.77 46.22
CA ARG A 34 14.89 10.30 45.71
C ARG A 34 13.67 9.50 46.19
N ILE A 35 13.86 8.34 46.81
CA ILE A 35 12.78 7.45 47.27
C ILE A 35 12.59 7.61 48.78
N VAL A 36 11.34 7.84 49.20
CA VAL A 36 10.97 7.83 50.62
C VAL A 36 11.17 6.42 51.19
N GLU A 37 11.78 6.31 52.36
CA GLU A 37 12.15 5.02 52.97
C GLU A 37 10.99 4.02 53.06
N GLU A 38 9.81 4.48 53.46
CA GLU A 38 8.62 3.64 53.56
C GLU A 38 8.22 3.05 52.20
N GLN A 39 8.33 3.84 51.12
CA GLN A 39 8.04 3.39 49.76
C GLN A 39 9.08 2.37 49.28
N TRP A 40 10.35 2.55 49.67
CA TRP A 40 11.42 1.59 49.39
C TRP A 40 11.12 0.25 50.08
N ARG A 41 10.87 0.25 51.39
CA ARG A 41 10.52 -0.96 52.15
C ARG A 41 9.30 -1.68 51.57
N ALA A 42 8.25 -0.95 51.22
CA ALA A 42 7.06 -1.52 50.60
C ALA A 42 7.37 -2.17 49.23
N LEU A 43 8.23 -1.55 48.43
CA LEU A 43 8.64 -2.08 47.12
C LEU A 43 9.47 -3.36 47.25
N ILE A 44 10.41 -3.39 48.21
CA ILE A 44 11.21 -4.57 48.58
C ILE A 44 10.30 -5.72 48.99
N ASN A 45 9.37 -5.47 49.92
CA ASN A 45 8.41 -6.47 50.40
C ASN A 45 7.56 -7.03 49.25
N TYR A 46 7.10 -6.17 48.34
CA TYR A 46 6.38 -6.61 47.15
C TYR A 46 7.24 -7.50 46.25
N TRP A 47 8.50 -7.14 46.00
CA TRP A 47 9.39 -7.93 45.16
C TRP A 47 9.72 -9.30 45.74
N ASN A 48 9.78 -9.41 47.06
CA ASN A 48 10.05 -10.66 47.78
C ASN A 48 8.80 -11.49 48.08
N SER A 49 7.61 -10.90 47.96
CA SER A 49 6.34 -11.60 48.09
C SER A 49 6.20 -12.75 47.08
N ASP A 50 5.48 -13.79 47.47
CA ASP A 50 5.20 -14.93 46.59
C ASP A 50 4.45 -14.50 45.33
N GLU A 51 3.54 -13.52 45.45
CA GLU A 51 2.83 -12.98 44.30
C GLU A 51 3.78 -12.30 43.31
N GLY A 52 4.70 -11.45 43.81
CA GLY A 52 5.69 -10.77 42.99
C GLY A 52 6.64 -11.74 42.27
N LYS A 53 7.13 -12.76 43.00
CA LYS A 53 7.98 -13.82 42.44
C LYS A 53 7.24 -14.65 41.39
N LYS A 54 6.01 -15.09 41.68
CA LYS A 54 5.17 -15.86 40.75
C LYS A 54 4.88 -15.08 39.47
N ARG A 55 4.57 -13.78 39.58
CA ARG A 55 4.35 -12.90 38.42
C ARG A 55 5.62 -12.74 37.59
N SER A 56 6.77 -12.55 38.24
CA SER A 56 8.07 -12.45 37.58
C SER A 56 8.44 -13.73 36.82
N MET A 57 8.33 -14.90 37.46
CA MET A 57 8.61 -16.20 36.84
C MET A 57 7.68 -16.48 35.65
N THR A 58 6.37 -16.23 35.82
CA THR A 58 5.39 -16.37 34.73
C THR A 58 5.74 -15.48 33.54
N ASN A 59 6.05 -14.21 33.79
CA ASN A 59 6.42 -13.27 32.72
C ASN A 59 7.73 -13.68 32.02
N LYS A 60 8.72 -14.21 32.75
CA LYS A 60 9.96 -14.73 32.19
C LYS A 60 9.69 -15.94 31.28
N ALA A 61 8.87 -16.89 31.75
CA ALA A 61 8.47 -18.05 30.97
C ALA A 61 7.66 -17.65 29.71
N ASN A 62 6.78 -16.65 29.82
CA ASN A 62 6.02 -16.13 28.67
C ASN A 62 6.93 -15.42 27.66
N ARG A 63 7.90 -14.63 28.12
CA ARG A 63 8.92 -14.03 27.23
C ARG A 63 9.73 -15.09 26.50
N ALA A 64 10.12 -16.17 27.17
CA ALA A 64 10.84 -17.28 26.54
C ALA A 64 10.03 -18.01 25.45
N LYS A 65 8.69 -17.92 25.48
CA LYS A 65 7.81 -18.50 24.45
C LYS A 65 7.67 -17.63 23.20
N VAL A 66 8.19 -16.39 23.20
CA VAL A 66 8.14 -15.49 22.04
C VAL A 66 9.11 -16.00 20.98
N LYS A 67 8.57 -16.65 19.93
CA LYS A 67 9.35 -17.34 18.89
C LYS A 67 9.79 -16.48 17.71
N ARG A 68 9.17 -15.32 17.50
CA ARG A 68 9.34 -14.46 16.32
C ARG A 68 9.41 -13.02 16.77
N SER A 69 10.62 -12.52 16.92
CA SER A 69 10.85 -11.14 17.33
C SER A 69 10.84 -10.24 16.09
N HIS A 70 10.13 -9.12 16.15
CA HIS A 70 10.15 -8.12 15.09
C HIS A 70 11.25 -7.08 15.33
N THR A 71 11.64 -6.37 14.27
CA THR A 71 12.69 -5.31 14.26
C THR A 71 12.12 -3.90 14.05
N SER A 72 10.81 -3.72 14.19
CA SER A 72 10.19 -2.39 14.02
C SER A 72 10.67 -1.33 15.01
N GLY A 73 11.27 -1.75 16.13
CA GLY A 73 11.78 -0.84 17.15
C GLY A 73 10.67 0.05 17.72
N SER A 74 10.88 1.37 17.72
CA SER A 74 9.90 2.35 18.19
C SER A 74 8.77 2.64 17.19
N ARG A 75 8.84 2.09 15.97
CA ARG A 75 7.78 2.27 14.97
C ARG A 75 6.65 1.30 15.21
N SER A 76 5.42 1.83 15.21
CA SER A 76 4.23 0.98 15.26
C SER A 76 3.99 0.29 13.90
N PHE A 77 3.26 -0.82 13.90
CA PHE A 77 2.84 -1.49 12.67
C PHE A 77 2.05 -0.54 11.75
N ALA A 78 1.16 0.29 12.29
CA ALA A 78 0.43 1.30 11.52
C ALA A 78 1.36 2.29 10.80
N GLN A 79 2.42 2.75 11.46
CA GLN A 79 3.42 3.61 10.83
C GLN A 79 4.19 2.88 9.73
N ILE A 80 4.51 1.60 9.93
CA ILE A 80 5.17 0.78 8.92
C ILE A 80 4.26 0.58 7.71
N CYS A 81 2.97 0.29 7.92
CA CYS A 81 1.98 0.20 6.84
C CYS A 81 1.94 1.49 6.03
N GLU A 82 1.88 2.65 6.68
CA GLU A 82 1.86 3.93 5.99
C GLU A 82 3.16 4.21 5.21
N ILE A 83 4.32 3.86 5.78
CA ILE A 83 5.61 4.00 5.10
C ILE A 83 5.65 3.13 3.84
N GLU A 84 5.21 1.88 3.93
CA GLU A 84 5.21 0.95 2.80
C GLU A 84 4.17 1.35 1.74
N ARG A 85 2.99 1.83 2.15
CA ARG A 85 1.96 2.36 1.25
C ARG A 85 2.50 3.49 0.37
N LYS A 86 3.27 4.43 0.96
CA LYS A 86 3.89 5.54 0.21
C LYS A 86 4.97 5.11 -0.77
N LYS A 87 5.58 3.94 -0.60
CA LYS A 87 6.58 3.40 -1.53
C LYS A 87 5.94 2.74 -2.74
N MET A 88 4.68 2.31 -2.63
CA MET A 88 3.98 1.68 -3.74
C MET A 88 3.53 2.75 -4.74
N PRO A 89 3.79 2.58 -6.05
CA PRO A 89 3.39 3.55 -7.08
C PRO A 89 1.86 3.69 -7.19
N ASP A 90 1.12 2.76 -6.61
CA ASP A 90 -0.34 2.66 -6.65
C ASP A 90 -1.00 3.16 -5.36
N GLY A 91 -0.21 3.41 -4.30
CA GLY A 91 -0.73 3.83 -3.00
C GLY A 91 -1.66 2.81 -2.35
N GLU A 92 -1.66 1.57 -2.85
CA GLU A 92 -2.43 0.45 -2.32
C GLU A 92 -1.90 0.03 -0.95
N GLU A 93 -2.80 -0.52 -0.13
CA GLU A 93 -2.46 -0.93 1.23
C GLU A 93 -1.56 -2.18 1.21
N PRO A 94 -0.41 -2.17 1.93
CA PRO A 94 0.48 -3.32 1.95
C PRO A 94 -0.20 -4.56 2.55
N SER A 95 0.03 -5.72 1.94
CA SER A 95 -0.47 -7.00 2.46
C SER A 95 0.17 -7.38 3.80
N ARG A 96 -0.51 -8.22 4.61
CA ARG A 96 0.04 -8.78 5.86
C ARG A 96 1.37 -9.49 5.64
N ALA A 97 1.49 -10.21 4.54
CA ALA A 97 2.73 -10.86 4.12
C ALA A 97 3.86 -9.85 3.95
N LYS A 98 3.61 -8.76 3.22
CA LYS A 98 4.58 -7.68 3.01
C LYS A 98 5.01 -7.03 4.33
N ILE A 99 4.05 -6.71 5.21
CA ILE A 99 4.34 -6.13 6.53
C ILE A 99 5.14 -7.11 7.39
N PHE A 100 4.83 -8.41 7.37
CA PHE A 100 5.62 -9.40 8.10
C PHE A 100 7.06 -9.43 7.62
N ILE A 101 7.29 -9.50 6.31
CA ILE A 101 8.63 -9.48 5.71
C ILE A 101 9.39 -8.23 6.16
N VAL A 102 8.79 -7.04 6.03
CA VAL A 102 9.44 -5.77 6.42
C VAL A 102 9.77 -5.74 7.91
N THR A 103 8.89 -6.25 8.77
CA THR A 103 9.10 -6.22 10.23
C THR A 103 10.02 -7.31 10.75
N HIS A 104 10.23 -8.39 10.01
CA HIS A 104 11.10 -9.51 10.38
C HIS A 104 12.36 -9.61 9.51
N THR A 105 12.69 -8.54 8.79
CA THR A 105 13.94 -8.36 8.05
C THR A 105 14.74 -7.22 8.64
N ARG A 106 16.02 -7.47 8.92
CA ARG A 106 16.97 -6.47 9.42
C ARG A 106 17.36 -5.49 8.30
N LYS A 107 18.03 -4.39 8.66
CA LYS A 107 18.56 -3.42 7.69
C LYS A 107 19.53 -4.06 6.69
N ASP A 108 20.23 -5.10 7.11
CA ASP A 108 21.21 -5.84 6.30
C ASP A 108 20.54 -6.84 5.34
N GLY A 109 19.21 -6.89 5.29
CA GLY A 109 18.43 -7.80 4.45
C GLY A 109 18.27 -9.21 5.00
N GLN A 110 18.95 -9.55 6.11
CA GLN A 110 18.81 -10.85 6.75
C GLN A 110 17.59 -10.91 7.67
N ALA A 111 17.00 -12.10 7.79
CA ALA A 111 15.92 -12.35 8.74
C ALA A 111 16.38 -12.18 10.20
N VAL A 112 15.44 -11.91 11.10
CA VAL A 112 15.76 -11.70 12.53
C VAL A 112 16.27 -12.97 13.19
N ASP A 113 15.62 -14.09 12.89
CA ASP A 113 15.84 -15.44 13.38
C ASP A 113 15.56 -16.47 12.27
N GLU A 114 16.00 -17.71 12.48
CA GLU A 114 15.82 -18.81 11.52
C GLU A 114 14.34 -19.12 11.25
N THR A 115 13.50 -19.02 12.28
CA THR A 115 12.05 -19.22 12.15
C THR A 115 11.42 -18.18 11.23
N SER A 116 11.80 -16.91 11.34
CA SER A 116 11.36 -15.86 10.42
C SER A 116 11.92 -16.05 9.03
N ALA A 117 13.16 -16.55 8.88
CA ALA A 117 13.74 -16.84 7.56
C ALA A 117 12.91 -17.88 6.80
N THR A 118 12.50 -18.97 7.46
CA THR A 118 11.65 -20.01 6.86
C THR A 118 10.29 -19.43 6.46
N VAL A 119 9.65 -18.65 7.34
CA VAL A 119 8.35 -18.04 7.05
C VAL A 119 8.45 -17.02 5.91
N ILE A 120 9.49 -16.18 5.88
CA ILE A 120 9.71 -15.20 4.80
C ILE A 120 9.91 -15.93 3.46
N SER A 121 10.65 -17.03 3.46
CA SER A 121 10.86 -17.84 2.25
C SER A 121 9.55 -18.38 1.71
N GLN A 122 8.71 -18.98 2.58
CA GLN A 122 7.38 -19.47 2.22
C GLN A 122 6.44 -18.35 1.73
N LEU A 123 6.48 -17.18 2.39
CA LEU A 123 5.68 -16.03 1.98
C LEU A 123 6.07 -15.56 0.58
N ASN A 124 7.36 -15.41 0.30
CA ASN A 124 7.86 -14.99 -1.01
C ASN A 124 7.50 -16.02 -2.10
N GLU A 125 7.62 -17.31 -1.80
CA GLU A 125 7.24 -18.39 -2.72
C GLU A 125 5.76 -18.30 -3.10
N LEU A 126 4.85 -18.25 -2.11
CA LEU A 126 3.42 -18.14 -2.37
C LEU A 126 3.03 -16.82 -3.06
N MET A 127 3.71 -15.72 -2.73
CA MET A 127 3.51 -14.43 -3.40
C MET A 127 3.97 -14.47 -4.87
N SER A 128 4.97 -15.30 -5.22
CA SER A 128 5.43 -15.45 -6.60
C SER A 128 4.52 -16.33 -7.47
N GLN A 129 3.79 -17.26 -6.84
CA GLN A 129 2.92 -18.23 -7.52
C GLN A 129 1.49 -17.72 -7.76
N GLN A 130 1.06 -16.64 -7.10
CA GLN A 130 -0.30 -16.12 -7.19
C GLN A 130 -0.33 -14.75 -7.88
N PRO A 131 -1.21 -14.50 -8.86
CA PRO A 131 -1.42 -13.16 -9.40
C PRO A 131 -2.04 -12.24 -8.34
N GLU A 132 -1.63 -10.98 -8.33
CA GLU A 132 -1.96 -9.91 -7.38
C GLU A 132 -3.48 -9.58 -7.29
N ASN A 133 -4.33 -10.27 -8.06
CA ASN A 133 -5.73 -9.93 -8.33
C ASN A 133 -6.78 -10.88 -7.70
N GLU A 134 -6.37 -11.88 -6.89
CA GLU A 134 -7.28 -12.85 -6.26
C GLU A 134 -7.29 -12.82 -4.72
N LEU A 135 -6.74 -11.78 -4.10
CA LEU A 135 -6.77 -11.67 -2.64
C LEU A 135 -8.01 -10.91 -2.19
N ASP A 136 -9.01 -11.65 -1.71
CA ASP A 136 -10.13 -11.11 -0.95
C ASP A 136 -9.58 -10.28 0.24
N PRO A 137 -9.79 -8.95 0.27
CA PRO A 137 -9.38 -8.09 1.37
C PRO A 137 -10.04 -8.46 2.70
N SER A 138 -11.04 -9.35 2.68
CA SER A 138 -11.71 -9.93 3.85
C SER A 138 -10.85 -10.99 4.58
N ALA A 139 -9.60 -10.66 4.87
CA ALA A 139 -8.91 -10.88 6.15
C ALA A 139 -9.17 -12.17 6.98
N ARG A 140 -9.43 -13.34 6.37
CA ARG A 140 -9.40 -14.65 7.06
C ARG A 140 -8.51 -15.71 6.40
N ASP A 141 -8.37 -15.69 5.07
CA ASP A 141 -7.53 -16.66 4.33
C ASP A 141 -6.53 -16.00 3.38
N ASP A 142 -5.78 -15.01 3.89
CA ASP A 142 -4.66 -14.45 3.13
C ASP A 142 -3.43 -15.38 3.17
N ILE A 143 -2.47 -15.13 2.28
CA ILE A 143 -1.20 -15.89 2.19
C ILE A 143 -0.52 -16.01 3.56
N TYR A 144 -0.59 -14.96 4.37
CA TYR A 144 -0.04 -14.95 5.72
C TYR A 144 -0.74 -15.95 6.64
N SER A 145 -2.07 -16.01 6.61
CA SER A 145 -2.86 -16.94 7.44
C SER A 145 -2.68 -18.40 7.01
N ARG A 146 -2.38 -18.67 5.74
CA ARG A 146 -2.04 -20.03 5.26
C ARG A 146 -0.74 -20.56 5.87
N ILE A 147 0.26 -19.71 6.07
CA ILE A 147 1.56 -20.11 6.63
C ILE A 147 1.55 -20.10 8.16
N ILE A 148 1.03 -19.03 8.78
CA ILE A 148 1.11 -18.82 10.23
C ILE A 148 -0.12 -19.36 10.97
N GLY A 149 -1.17 -19.70 10.24
CA GLY A 149 -2.47 -20.09 10.76
C GLY A 149 -3.43 -18.89 10.87
N PRO A 150 -4.73 -19.19 11.04
CA PRO A 150 -5.76 -18.17 11.19
C PRO A 150 -5.52 -17.32 12.44
N GLU A 151 -6.06 -16.11 12.42
CA GLU A 151 -5.98 -15.24 13.59
C GLU A 151 -6.72 -15.82 14.79
N LYS A 152 -6.19 -15.52 15.97
CA LYS A 152 -6.88 -15.86 17.21
C LYS A 152 -7.95 -14.79 17.47
N LYS A 153 -9.09 -15.21 18.01
CA LYS A 153 -10.15 -14.29 18.45
C LYS A 153 -9.52 -13.16 19.28
N ASP A 154 -9.81 -11.93 18.87
CA ASP A 154 -9.40 -10.64 19.46
C ASP A 154 -7.97 -10.13 19.17
N GLN A 155 -7.22 -10.72 18.23
CA GLN A 155 -5.88 -10.23 17.89
C GLN A 155 -5.57 -10.32 16.40
N ALA A 156 -5.54 -9.18 15.70
CA ALA A 156 -4.93 -9.08 14.37
C ALA A 156 -3.41 -8.94 14.52
N ARG A 157 -2.64 -9.95 14.07
CA ARG A 157 -1.17 -9.84 13.97
C ARG A 157 -0.84 -8.90 12.80
N THR A 158 0.34 -8.32 12.85
CA THR A 158 0.95 -7.43 11.83
C THR A 158 0.25 -6.11 11.52
N TYR A 159 -0.99 -5.87 11.95
CA TYR A 159 -1.68 -4.58 11.78
C TYR A 159 -1.62 -3.65 13.01
N GLY A 160 -1.04 -4.10 14.13
CA GLY A 160 -1.05 -3.32 15.37
C GLY A 160 -2.48 -3.14 15.92
N ALA A 161 -2.70 -2.14 16.78
CA ALA A 161 -3.98 -1.89 17.45
C ALA A 161 -5.10 -1.37 16.52
N CYS A 162 -5.07 -1.69 15.22
CA CYS A 162 -5.92 -1.07 14.23
C CYS A 162 -7.21 -1.83 13.94
N ILE A 163 -7.35 -3.10 14.31
CA ILE A 163 -8.64 -3.81 14.25
C ILE A 163 -8.68 -4.86 15.36
N LYS A 164 -9.66 -4.76 16.28
CA LYS A 164 -9.96 -5.86 17.21
C LYS A 164 -10.99 -6.77 16.57
N ASP A 165 -10.83 -8.08 16.72
CA ASP A 165 -11.87 -9.03 16.30
C ASP A 165 -13.19 -8.76 17.04
N SER A 166 -13.13 -8.27 18.28
CA SER A 166 -14.29 -7.78 19.03
C SER A 166 -15.04 -6.62 18.37
N ASP A 167 -14.37 -5.82 17.53
CA ASP A 167 -15.00 -4.76 16.75
C ASP A 167 -15.70 -5.32 15.49
N LEU A 168 -15.37 -6.56 15.07
CA LEU A 168 -15.98 -7.29 13.96
C LEU A 168 -17.07 -8.29 14.42
N SER A 169 -16.91 -8.88 15.60
CA SER A 169 -17.70 -10.05 16.04
C SER A 169 -19.02 -9.71 16.75
N GLY A 170 -19.35 -8.44 16.96
CA GLY A 170 -20.49 -7.99 17.76
C GLY A 170 -21.75 -7.58 16.99
N ARG A 171 -21.67 -7.41 15.65
CA ARG A 171 -22.80 -7.00 14.81
C ARG A 171 -22.90 -7.89 13.58
N PRO A 172 -23.96 -8.72 13.44
CA PRO A 172 -24.23 -9.40 12.19
C PRO A 172 -24.41 -8.33 11.08
N GLY A 173 -23.58 -8.39 10.03
CA GLY A 173 -23.63 -7.47 8.88
C GLY A 173 -22.56 -6.37 8.86
N LEU A 174 -21.91 -6.06 9.98
CA LEU A 174 -20.85 -5.04 10.03
C LEU A 174 -19.61 -5.47 9.25
N GLU A 175 -19.32 -6.78 9.23
CA GLU A 175 -18.22 -7.34 8.45
C GLU A 175 -18.43 -7.15 6.95
N GLU A 176 -19.66 -7.34 6.46
CA GLU A 176 -20.03 -7.11 5.04
C GLU A 176 -19.96 -5.61 4.70
N GLU A 177 -20.40 -4.76 5.61
CA GLU A 177 -20.37 -3.30 5.46
C GLU A 177 -18.94 -2.74 5.45
N LEU A 178 -18.06 -3.26 6.31
CA LEU A 178 -16.62 -2.93 6.26
C LEU A 178 -15.98 -3.45 4.97
N LYS A 179 -16.28 -4.68 4.53
CA LYS A 179 -15.78 -5.20 3.25
C LYS A 179 -16.21 -4.32 2.08
N GLU A 180 -17.47 -3.90 2.07
CA GLU A 180 -18.02 -3.00 1.06
C GLU A 180 -17.32 -1.63 1.12
N TYR A 181 -17.13 -1.07 2.32
CA TYR A 181 -16.40 0.17 2.53
C TYR A 181 -14.95 0.10 2.00
N TRP A 182 -14.23 -0.98 2.31
CA TRP A 182 -12.88 -1.22 1.79
C TRP A 182 -12.87 -1.39 0.27
N ARG A 183 -13.82 -2.15 -0.30
CA ARG A 183 -13.98 -2.29 -1.76
C ARG A 183 -14.20 -0.94 -2.42
N GLN A 184 -15.13 -0.13 -1.90
CA GLN A 184 -15.45 1.19 -2.43
C GLN A 184 -14.28 2.16 -2.30
N ASN A 185 -13.57 2.18 -1.17
CA ASN A 185 -12.40 3.04 -0.99
C ASN A 185 -11.26 2.65 -1.94
N ASN A 186 -10.99 1.35 -2.11
CA ASN A 186 -10.00 0.90 -3.08
C ASN A 186 -10.38 1.27 -4.51
N GLN A 187 -11.66 1.10 -4.87
CA GLN A 187 -12.17 1.53 -6.17
C GLN A 187 -12.04 3.04 -6.37
N LEU A 188 -12.36 3.84 -5.35
CA LEU A 188 -12.25 5.30 -5.38
C LEU A 188 -10.79 5.75 -5.53
N MET A 189 -9.86 5.07 -4.87
CA MET A 189 -8.42 5.32 -5.01
C MET A 189 -7.94 5.02 -6.44
N ARG A 190 -8.39 3.89 -7.03
CA ARG A 190 -8.12 3.56 -8.43
C ARG A 190 -8.67 4.62 -9.39
N ILE A 191 -9.91 5.07 -9.17
CA ILE A 191 -10.55 6.13 -9.98
C ILE A 191 -9.78 7.45 -9.85
N ARG A 192 -9.39 7.85 -8.64
CA ARG A 192 -8.59 9.07 -8.41
C ARG A 192 -7.26 8.99 -9.16
N LYS A 193 -6.55 7.86 -9.05
CA LYS A 193 -5.28 7.64 -9.75
C LYS A 193 -5.45 7.67 -11.27
N MET A 194 -6.53 7.08 -11.81
CA MET A 194 -6.84 7.17 -13.23
C MET A 194 -7.12 8.61 -13.68
N ARG A 195 -7.84 9.39 -12.87
CA ARG A 195 -8.09 10.80 -13.14
C ARG A 195 -6.79 11.60 -13.18
N ASP A 196 -5.90 11.41 -12.21
CA ASP A 196 -4.62 12.12 -12.17
C ASP A 196 -3.74 11.77 -13.38
N LYS A 197 -3.73 10.48 -13.80
CA LYS A 197 -3.08 10.04 -15.05
C LYS A 197 -3.72 10.66 -16.30
N MET A 198 -5.05 10.77 -16.34
CA MET A 198 -5.76 11.39 -17.47
C MET A 198 -5.42 12.87 -17.60
N VAL A 199 -5.38 13.59 -16.47
CA VAL A 199 -4.95 15.01 -16.45
C VAL A 199 -3.51 15.15 -16.94
N ALA A 200 -2.59 14.28 -16.51
CA ALA A 200 -1.21 14.30 -16.99
C ALA A 200 -1.12 13.99 -18.50
N MET A 201 -1.87 13.01 -18.99
CA MET A 201 -1.94 12.66 -20.41
C MET A 201 -2.52 13.80 -21.26
N GLU A 202 -3.55 14.49 -20.78
CA GLU A 202 -4.12 15.65 -21.45
C GLU A 202 -3.11 16.80 -21.57
N GLN A 203 -2.32 17.04 -20.51
CA GLN A 203 -1.23 18.02 -20.54
C GLN A 203 -0.14 17.65 -21.57
N GLU A 204 0.25 16.37 -21.62
CA GLU A 204 1.22 15.87 -22.62
C GLU A 204 0.68 16.01 -24.05
N GLN A 205 -0.59 15.71 -24.28
CA GLN A 205 -1.21 15.90 -25.58
C GLN A 205 -1.27 17.38 -25.98
N HIS A 206 -1.60 18.27 -25.03
CA HIS A 206 -1.61 19.71 -25.31
C HIS A 206 -0.20 20.20 -25.71
N LEU A 207 0.82 19.76 -24.98
CA LEU A 207 2.22 20.08 -25.29
C LEU A 207 2.64 19.53 -26.66
N MET A 208 2.23 18.30 -26.99
CA MET A 208 2.51 17.69 -28.29
C MET A 208 1.88 18.50 -29.43
N LYS A 209 0.61 18.91 -29.30
CA LYS A 209 -0.09 19.74 -30.28
C LYS A 209 0.57 21.11 -30.45
N GLU A 210 1.06 21.70 -29.36
CA GLU A 210 1.75 22.99 -29.40
C GLU A 210 3.12 22.87 -30.08
N ASN A 211 3.87 21.81 -29.78
CA ASN A 211 5.10 21.48 -30.48
C ASN A 211 4.88 21.24 -31.97
N GLN A 212 3.80 20.56 -32.35
CA GLN A 212 3.43 20.33 -33.74
C GLN A 212 3.12 21.64 -34.47
N ARG A 213 2.29 22.50 -33.88
CA ARG A 213 2.04 23.86 -34.42
C ARG A 213 3.32 24.66 -34.61
N ARG A 214 4.23 24.61 -33.64
CA ARG A 214 5.51 25.30 -33.73
C ARG A 214 6.37 24.78 -34.88
N MET A 215 6.35 23.47 -35.14
CA MET A 215 7.03 22.87 -36.28
C MET A 215 6.40 23.27 -37.61
N GLU A 216 5.07 23.30 -37.71
CA GLU A 216 4.35 23.74 -38.90
C GLU A 216 4.69 25.19 -39.26
N LEU A 217 4.72 26.10 -38.28
CA LEU A 217 5.11 27.50 -38.49
C LEU A 217 6.56 27.62 -38.98
N LYS A 218 7.50 26.84 -38.42
CA LYS A 218 8.89 26.80 -38.89
C LYS A 218 8.98 26.30 -40.33
N TYR A 219 8.21 25.27 -40.67
CA TYR A 219 8.20 24.69 -42.01
C TYR A 219 7.65 25.67 -43.04
N ALA A 220 6.55 26.36 -42.72
CA ALA A 220 5.97 27.40 -43.58
C ALA A 220 6.93 28.59 -43.80
N SER A 221 7.65 29.00 -42.75
CA SER A 221 8.69 30.04 -42.85
C SER A 221 9.84 29.61 -43.76
N LEU A 222 10.31 28.36 -43.62
CA LEU A 222 11.39 27.83 -44.45
C LEU A 222 10.96 27.71 -45.91
N GLN A 223 9.73 27.24 -46.15
CA GLN A 223 9.15 27.16 -47.49
C GLN A 223 9.09 28.54 -48.16
N SER A 224 8.61 29.55 -47.43
CA SER A 224 8.57 30.94 -47.92
C SER A 224 9.96 31.47 -48.27
N GLN A 225 10.98 31.13 -47.49
CA GLN A 225 12.36 31.54 -47.75
C GLN A 225 12.92 30.88 -49.02
N VAL A 226 12.61 29.59 -49.24
CA VAL A 226 12.97 28.86 -50.47
C VAL A 226 12.27 29.46 -51.68
N ASP A 227 10.97 29.73 -51.61
CA ASP A 227 10.20 30.31 -52.70
C ASP A 227 10.71 31.71 -53.09
N MET A 228 11.11 32.52 -52.11
CA MET A 228 11.76 33.81 -52.37
C MET A 228 13.11 33.66 -53.07
N MET A 229 13.94 32.69 -52.67
CA MET A 229 15.23 32.42 -53.33
C MET A 229 15.03 31.91 -54.77
N VAL A 230 14.12 30.97 -54.99
CA VAL A 230 13.76 30.46 -56.32
C VAL A 230 13.23 31.60 -57.20
N GLY A 231 12.33 32.43 -56.67
CA GLY A 231 11.80 33.59 -57.38
C GLY A 231 12.88 34.63 -57.74
N ALA A 232 13.87 34.85 -56.87
CA ALA A 232 15.00 35.74 -57.15
C ALA A 232 15.93 35.15 -58.23
N MET A 233 16.17 33.83 -58.22
CA MET A 233 16.98 33.15 -59.24
C MET A 233 16.32 33.21 -60.63
N VAL A 234 15.00 33.00 -60.71
CA VAL A 234 14.24 33.09 -61.98
C VAL A 234 14.22 34.51 -62.54
N ARG A 235 14.12 35.55 -61.69
CA ARG A 235 14.17 36.95 -62.13
C ARG A 235 15.54 37.38 -62.68
N ASN A 236 16.62 36.76 -62.22
CA ASN A 236 17.98 37.15 -62.58
C ASN A 236 18.58 36.32 -63.74
N ASN A 237 17.85 35.35 -64.30
CA ASN A 237 18.33 34.50 -65.40
C ASN A 237 17.20 34.13 -66.39
N PRO A 238 17.05 34.86 -67.52
CA PRO A 238 15.88 34.75 -68.41
C PRO A 238 15.78 33.44 -69.22
N ASN A 239 16.76 32.53 -69.11
CA ASN A 239 16.77 31.23 -69.79
C ASN A 239 16.25 30.06 -68.92
N VAL A 240 15.76 30.32 -67.70
CA VAL A 240 15.22 29.28 -66.81
C VAL A 240 13.73 29.51 -66.59
N HIS A 241 12.90 28.65 -67.18
CA HIS A 241 11.44 28.77 -67.13
C HIS A 241 10.88 28.06 -65.89
N LEU A 242 9.86 28.63 -65.22
CA LEU A 242 9.29 28.11 -63.96
C LEU A 242 8.86 26.63 -64.04
N THR A 243 8.51 26.19 -65.26
CA THR A 243 8.13 24.82 -65.61
C THR A 243 9.26 23.80 -65.47
N ASP A 244 10.51 24.23 -65.60
CA ASP A 244 11.69 23.33 -65.57
C ASP A 244 12.16 23.04 -64.13
N ILE A 245 11.79 23.90 -63.16
CA ILE A 245 12.14 23.76 -61.74
C ILE A 245 11.03 23.00 -60.98
N VAL A 246 9.76 23.30 -61.25
CA VAL A 246 8.62 22.70 -60.52
C VAL A 246 8.31 21.27 -60.99
N GLY A 247 8.70 20.89 -62.21
CA GLY A 247 8.52 19.54 -62.77
C GLY A 247 9.25 18.42 -62.01
N ALA A 248 10.29 18.74 -61.23
CA ALA A 248 11.00 17.76 -60.41
C ALA A 248 10.30 17.43 -59.08
N SER A 249 9.37 18.28 -58.60
CA SER A 249 8.76 18.11 -57.27
C SER A 249 7.56 17.15 -57.24
N GLN A 250 6.92 16.85 -58.38
CA GLN A 250 5.80 15.90 -58.42
C GLN A 250 6.24 14.42 -58.46
N ALA A 251 7.51 14.14 -58.78
CA ALA A 251 8.04 12.77 -58.79
C ALA A 251 8.58 12.30 -57.43
N GLY A 252 8.95 13.23 -56.53
CA GLY A 252 9.61 12.91 -55.25
C GLY A 252 8.71 12.78 -54.02
N LEU A 253 7.44 13.18 -54.09
CA LEU A 253 6.53 13.17 -52.92
C LEU A 253 5.52 12.02 -52.90
N ARG A 254 5.70 10.99 -53.75
CA ARG A 254 4.85 9.78 -53.74
C ARG A 254 5.33 8.67 -52.80
N SER A 255 6.33 8.91 -51.95
CA SER A 255 6.87 7.88 -51.05
C SER A 255 7.22 8.39 -49.64
N PHE A 256 6.32 9.14 -49.00
CA PHE A 256 6.28 9.18 -47.55
C PHE A 256 4.83 8.93 -47.12
N SER A 257 4.47 7.65 -47.10
CA SER A 257 3.32 7.20 -46.33
C SER A 257 3.60 7.57 -44.88
N SER A 258 2.79 8.48 -44.35
CA SER A 258 2.66 8.67 -42.90
C SER A 258 2.42 7.29 -42.27
N PRO A 259 3.08 6.92 -41.17
CA PRO A 259 2.63 5.74 -40.42
C PRO A 259 1.22 6.05 -39.96
N HIS A 260 0.28 5.31 -40.51
CA HIS A 260 -1.10 5.26 -40.06
C HIS A 260 -1.05 4.99 -38.56
N VAL A 261 -1.45 5.98 -37.77
CA VAL A 261 -1.74 5.74 -36.36
C VAL A 261 -3.01 4.91 -36.38
N ASP A 262 -2.87 3.60 -36.12
CA ASP A 262 -3.99 2.72 -35.83
C ASP A 262 -4.69 3.26 -34.59
N LEU A 263 -5.65 4.16 -34.82
CA LEU A 263 -6.72 4.41 -33.88
C LEU A 263 -7.46 3.09 -33.75
N LEU A 264 -7.23 2.43 -32.61
CA LEU A 264 -8.05 1.33 -32.12
C LEU A 264 -9.52 1.67 -32.40
N PRO A 265 -10.28 0.80 -33.09
CA PRO A 265 -11.68 1.04 -33.32
C PRO A 265 -12.39 1.16 -31.98
N ALA A 266 -13.16 2.24 -31.83
CA ALA A 266 -14.08 2.42 -30.72
C ALA A 266 -14.98 1.17 -30.60
N PRO A 267 -15.29 0.70 -29.37
CA PRO A 267 -16.16 -0.45 -29.20
C PRO A 267 -17.51 -0.14 -29.83
N GLU A 268 -17.96 -1.05 -30.69
CA GLU A 268 -19.25 -1.01 -31.34
C GLU A 268 -20.35 -0.72 -30.31
N GLN A 269 -21.12 0.33 -30.57
CA GLN A 269 -22.40 0.58 -29.92
C GLN A 269 -23.35 -0.55 -30.33
N GLY A 270 -23.21 -1.70 -29.67
CA GLY A 270 -24.20 -2.76 -29.68
C GLY A 270 -25.49 -2.21 -29.10
N GLY A 271 -26.50 -2.05 -29.96
CA GLY A 271 -27.82 -1.58 -29.57
C GLY A 271 -28.40 -2.47 -28.47
N PHE A 272 -28.48 -1.91 -27.26
CA PHE A 272 -29.37 -2.43 -26.24
C PHE A 272 -30.80 -2.03 -26.62
N ALA A 273 -31.50 -2.94 -27.28
CA ALA A 273 -32.96 -2.92 -27.28
C ALA A 273 -33.44 -3.04 -25.82
N PRO A 274 -34.36 -2.18 -25.35
CA PRO A 274 -34.91 -2.31 -24.00
C PRO A 274 -35.80 -3.56 -23.95
N PRO A 275 -35.67 -4.45 -22.96
CA PRO A 275 -36.63 -5.53 -22.80
C PRO A 275 -37.96 -4.94 -22.35
N LEU A 276 -38.97 -5.28 -23.14
CA LEU A 276 -40.39 -5.01 -22.94
C LEU A 276 -40.81 -5.40 -21.51
N SER A 277 -41.51 -4.46 -20.87
CA SER A 277 -42.41 -4.73 -19.75
C SER A 277 -43.33 -5.91 -20.10
N SER A 278 -43.29 -6.97 -19.29
CA SER A 278 -44.39 -7.93 -19.17
C SER A 278 -44.58 -8.29 -17.71
N ASN A 279 -45.61 -7.66 -17.17
CA ASN A 279 -46.27 -7.97 -15.92
C ASN A 279 -46.93 -9.37 -16.00
N ASN A 280 -47.14 -9.97 -14.83
CA ASN A 280 -47.97 -11.14 -14.52
C ASN A 280 -47.44 -12.55 -14.88
N HIS A 281 -47.07 -13.32 -13.84
CA HIS A 281 -48.02 -14.28 -13.27
C HIS A 281 -47.64 -14.82 -11.87
N ARG A 282 -48.65 -14.78 -11.00
CA ARG A 282 -49.00 -15.77 -9.95
C ARG A 282 -48.15 -15.91 -8.68
N ASN A 283 -48.66 -15.26 -7.62
CA ASN A 283 -49.39 -15.93 -6.54
C ASN A 283 -49.16 -17.45 -6.38
N LYS A 284 -48.47 -17.86 -5.31
CA LYS A 284 -48.87 -18.99 -4.44
C LYS A 284 -48.04 -19.05 -3.15
N LYS A 285 -48.78 -19.22 -2.05
CA LYS A 285 -48.37 -19.62 -0.67
C LYS A 285 -48.16 -18.51 0.36
N ARG A 286 -49.29 -17.90 0.74
CA ARG A 286 -49.65 -17.76 2.16
C ARG A 286 -50.41 -19.03 2.61
N GLN A 287 -50.29 -19.32 3.92
CA GLN A 287 -50.96 -20.35 4.73
C GLN A 287 -50.28 -21.72 4.82
N ARG A 288 -49.60 -21.96 5.95
CA ARG A 288 -49.97 -22.96 6.98
C ARG A 288 -48.93 -22.96 8.10
N HIS A 289 -49.28 -22.37 9.25
CA HIS A 289 -49.45 -23.09 10.52
C HIS A 289 -49.63 -22.09 11.66
N GLU A 290 -50.89 -21.89 12.06
CA GLU A 290 -51.25 -21.92 13.48
C GLU A 290 -51.31 -23.40 13.88
N ALA A 291 -50.56 -23.74 14.93
CA ALA A 291 -50.80 -24.79 15.90
C ALA A 291 -49.80 -24.56 17.05
#